data_AF-A0AAE3VBW2-F1
#
_entry.id   AF-A0AAE3VBW2-F1
#
_cell.length_a   1.000
_cell.length_b   1.000
_cell.length_c   1.000
_cell.angle_alpha   90.00
_cell.angle_beta   90.00
_cell.angle_gamma   90.00
#
_symmetry.space_group_name_H-M   'P 1'
#
loop_
_entity.id
_entity.type
_entity.pdbx_description
1 polymer ?
#
loop_
_entity_poly.entity_id
_entity_poly.type
_entity_poly.pdbx_seq_one_letter_code
_entity_poly.pdbx_strand_id
1 'polypeptide(L)' 'MYDPCICPQIFFRYADGIAYYRLTEKTITRLAKEAEAIYKIDGKMVLVRRDLFESYLRKQYRKTGRGPGLEEKDESSR' A
#
# COMPACT_ATOMS: atom_id res chain seq x y z
N MET A 1 -19.25 10.23 -13.65
CA MET A 1 -20.01 9.10 -13.08
C MET A 1 -19.01 8.16 -12.42
N TYR A 2 -18.84 8.26 -11.10
CA TYR A 2 -18.13 7.24 -10.32
C TYR A 2 -19.18 6.26 -9.80
N ASP A 3 -18.94 4.98 -10.02
CA ASP A 3 -19.78 3.86 -9.59
C ASP A 3 -19.98 3.88 -8.05
N PRO A 4 -21.21 3.86 -7.52
CA PRO A 4 -21.49 4.16 -6.11
C PRO A 4 -21.30 3.00 -5.11
N CYS A 5 -20.70 1.86 -5.48
CA CYS A 5 -20.66 0.67 -4.61
C CYS A 5 -19.27 0.21 -4.15
N ILE A 6 -18.20 0.94 -4.46
CA ILE A 6 -16.91 0.73 -3.81
C ILE A 6 -16.64 1.97 -2.97
N CYS A 7 -16.89 1.89 -1.65
CA CYS A 7 -16.38 2.91 -0.74
C CYS A 7 -14.86 3.03 -0.99
N PRO A 8 -14.34 4.14 -1.55
CA PRO A 8 -12.91 4.28 -1.92
C PRO A 8 -11.97 4.24 -0.70
N GLN A 9 -12.57 4.13 0.49
CA GLN A 9 -11.93 3.99 1.78
C GLN A 9 -11.48 2.55 2.09
N ILE A 10 -12.06 1.51 1.46
CA ILE A 10 -11.82 0.12 1.91
C ILE A 10 -10.66 -0.53 1.16
N PHE A 11 -10.53 -0.28 -0.14
CA PHE A 11 -9.49 -0.87 -0.99
C PHE A 11 -8.81 0.18 -1.86
N PHE A 12 -7.55 -0.03 -2.21
CA PHE A 12 -6.81 0.79 -3.17
C PHE A 12 -5.97 -0.07 -4.11
N ARG A 13 -5.67 0.44 -5.31
CA ARG A 13 -4.73 -0.19 -6.25
C ARG A 13 -3.31 0.29 -5.97
N TYR A 14 -2.30 -0.45 -6.41
CA TYR A 14 -0.90 -0.06 -6.23
C TYR A 14 -0.59 1.37 -6.70
N ALA A 15 -1.09 1.77 -7.87
CA ALA A 15 -0.90 3.14 -8.38
C ALA A 15 -1.43 4.22 -7.42
N ASP A 16 -2.62 4.03 -6.88
CA ASP A 16 -3.23 4.96 -5.90
C ASP A 16 -2.41 4.98 -4.59
N GLY A 17 -1.95 3.80 -4.15
CA GLY A 17 -1.10 3.66 -2.96
C GLY A 17 0.25 4.35 -3.11
N ILE A 18 0.89 4.23 -4.28
CA ILE A 18 2.17 4.87 -4.60
C ILE A 18 2.02 6.39 -4.52
N ALA A 19 0.97 6.94 -5.13
CA ALA A 19 0.69 8.37 -5.10
C ALA A 19 0.37 8.88 -3.68
N TYR A 20 -0.42 8.13 -2.92
CA TYR A 20 -0.88 8.53 -1.58
C TYR A 20 0.21 8.40 -0.51
N TYR A 21 0.87 7.25 -0.43
CA TYR A 21 1.88 6.97 0.59
C TYR A 21 3.28 7.44 0.17
N ARG A 22 3.46 7.84 -1.09
CA ARG A 22 4.77 8.20 -1.70
C ARG A 22 5.81 7.10 -1.55
N LEU A 23 5.36 5.85 -1.63
CA LEU A 23 6.21 4.66 -1.54
C LEU A 23 6.36 4.00 -2.91
N THR A 24 7.44 3.24 -3.08
CA THR A 24 7.63 2.43 -4.29
C THR A 24 6.64 1.26 -4.33
N GLU A 25 6.29 0.80 -5.54
CA GLU A 25 5.42 -0.36 -5.72
C GLU A 25 5.94 -1.60 -4.97
N LYS A 26 7.26 -1.82 -5.02
CA LYS A 26 7.94 -2.90 -4.30
C LYS A 26 7.71 -2.82 -2.80
N THR A 27 7.87 -1.63 -2.23
CA THR A 27 7.69 -1.40 -0.79
C THR A 27 6.23 -1.58 -0.38
N ILE A 28 5.27 -1.04 -1.16
CA ILE A 28 3.84 -1.27 -0.88
C ILE A 28 3.49 -2.74 -0.99
N THR A 29 4.00 -3.46 -1.98
CA THR A 29 3.75 -4.90 -2.16
C THR A 29 4.27 -5.71 -0.98
N ARG A 30 5.50 -5.41 -0.52
CA ARG A 30 6.09 -6.05 0.65
C ARG A 30 5.26 -5.80 1.91
N LEU A 31 4.91 -4.54 2.17
CA LEU A 31 4.10 -4.15 3.32
C LEU A 31 2.69 -4.74 3.26
N ALA A 32 2.06 -4.78 2.09
CA ALA A 32 0.73 -5.38 1.92
C ALA A 32 0.77 -6.90 2.13
N LYS A 33 1.85 -7.56 1.74
CA LYS A 33 2.07 -8.99 1.99
C LYS A 33 2.26 -9.26 3.49
N GLU A 34 3.10 -8.47 4.16
CA GLU A 34 3.33 -8.56 5.61
C GLU A 34 2.08 -8.23 6.43
N ALA A 35 1.23 -7.34 5.92
CA ALA A 35 -0.06 -6.96 6.53
C ALA A 35 -1.21 -7.93 6.20
N GLU A 36 -0.98 -8.95 5.35
CA GLU A 36 -2.02 -9.83 4.81
C GLU A 36 -3.20 -9.05 4.19
N ALA A 37 -2.89 -7.89 3.60
CA ALA A 37 -3.86 -6.95 3.05
C ALA A 37 -4.10 -7.15 1.54
N ILE A 38 -3.48 -8.15 0.93
CA ILE A 38 -3.60 -8.43 -0.51
C ILE A 38 -4.93 -9.13 -0.79
N TYR A 39 -5.77 -8.48 -1.60
CA TYR A 39 -7.03 -9.03 -2.10
C TYR A 39 -6.93 -9.25 -3.61
N LYS A 40 -7.24 -10.47 -4.05
CA LYS A 40 -7.19 -10.84 -5.47
C LYS A 40 -8.61 -11.04 -6.01
N ILE A 41 -8.93 -10.35 -7.11
CA ILE A 41 -10.18 -10.56 -7.85
C ILE A 41 -9.85 -11.44 -9.06
N ASP A 42 -10.44 -12.64 -9.08
CA ASP A 42 -10.38 -13.62 -10.17
C ASP A 42 -8.98 -13.87 -10.75
N GLY A 43 -7.94 -13.71 -9.91
CA GLY A 43 -6.54 -13.88 -10.28
C GLY A 43 -5.95 -12.82 -11.22
N LYS A 44 -6.75 -11.86 -11.70
CA LYS A 44 -6.32 -10.84 -12.68
C LYS A 44 -6.00 -9.50 -12.04
N MET A 45 -6.70 -9.14 -10.97
CA MET A 45 -6.55 -7.84 -10.32
C MET A 45 -6.14 -7.99 -8.86
N VAL A 46 -5.18 -7.17 -8.45
CA VAL A 46 -4.71 -7.11 -7.06
C VAL A 46 -5.12 -5.77 -6.47
N LEU A 47 -5.85 -5.83 -5.37
CA LEU A 47 -6.24 -4.70 -4.53
C LEU A 47 -5.60 -4.86 -3.16
N VAL A 48 -5.38 -3.74 -2.48
CA VAL A 48 -4.87 -3.71 -1.11
C VAL A 48 -5.97 -3.19 -0.19
N ARG A 49 -6.26 -3.94 0.88
CA ARG A 49 -7.17 -3.54 1.96
C ARG A 49 -6.55 -2.42 2.79
N ARG A 50 -7.19 -1.25 2.80
CA ARG A 50 -6.66 -0.04 3.47
C ARG A 50 -6.61 -0.21 4.99
N ASP A 51 -7.64 -0.80 5.57
CA ASP A 51 -7.77 -1.03 7.02
C ASP A 51 -6.62 -1.88 7.58
N LEU A 52 -6.38 -3.04 6.97
CA LEU A 52 -5.30 -3.95 7.37
C LEU A 52 -3.92 -3.32 7.12
N PHE A 53 -3.76 -2.71 5.95
CA PHE A 53 -2.51 -2.06 5.57
C PHE A 53 -2.15 -0.92 6.53
N GLU A 54 -3.09 -0.02 6.82
CA GLU A 54 -2.84 1.12 7.70
C GLU A 54 -2.66 0.72 9.16
N SER A 55 -3.42 -0.28 9.63
CA SER A 55 -3.22 -0.90 10.95
C SER A 55 -1.80 -1.47 11.07
N TYR A 56 -1.31 -2.13 10.03
CA TYR A 56 0.07 -2.62 9.96
C TYR A 56 1.08 -1.48 9.99
N LEU A 57 0.90 -0.43 9.19
CA LEU A 57 1.79 0.72 9.21
C LEU A 57 1.86 1.35 10.61
N ARG A 58 0.71 1.58 11.25
CA ARG A 58 0.64 2.14 12.62
C ARG A 58 1.39 1.28 13.64
N LYS A 59 1.30 -0.05 13.52
CA LYS A 59 2.09 -0.97 14.35
C LYS A 59 3.58 -0.85 14.07
N GLN A 60 3.99 -0.71 12.81
CA GLN A 60 5.40 -0.53 12.44
C GLN A 60 5.96 0.78 13.00
N TYR A 61 5.27 1.91 12.82
CA TYR A 61 5.65 3.21 13.39
C TYR A 61 5.91 3.14 14.90
N ARG A 62 5.05 2.42 15.65
CA ARG A 62 5.22 2.25 17.11
C ARG A 62 6.44 1.43 17.48
N LYS A 63 6.85 0.47 16.65
CA LYS A 63 7.97 -0.43 16.92
C LYS A 63 9.32 0.20 16.58
N THR A 64 9.41 0.94 15.48
CA THR A 64 10.69 1.43 14.94
C THR A 64 10.91 2.92 15.18
N GLY A 65 9.87 3.69 15.53
CA GLY A 65 9.94 5.16 15.62
C GLY A 65 10.19 5.86 14.27
N ARG A 66 10.34 5.09 13.18
CA ARG A 66 10.57 5.57 11.80
C ARG A 66 9.50 4.99 10.89
N GLY A 67 8.91 5.83 10.04
CA GLY A 67 7.88 5.40 9.09
C GLY A 67 8.39 4.44 8.03
N PRO A 68 7.48 3.68 7.39
CA PRO A 68 7.81 2.89 6.22
C PRO A 68 8.27 3.86 5.13
N GLY A 69 9.54 3.80 4.76
CA GLY A 69 10.06 4.29 3.48
C GLY A 69 10.02 5.81 3.25
N LEU A 70 10.90 6.55 3.93
CA LEU A 70 11.71 7.53 3.18
C LEU A 70 12.90 6.73 2.63
N GLU A 71 12.68 6.01 1.54
CA GLU A 71 13.80 5.48 0.75
C GLU A 71 14.39 6.69 0.05
N GLU A 72 15.61 7.08 0.41
CA GLU A 72 16.39 8.05 -0.35
C GLU A 72 16.39 7.57 -1.80
N LYS A 73 15.98 8.46 -2.71
CA LYS A 73 16.02 8.18 -4.14
C LYS A 73 17.47 7.95 -4.52
N ASP A 74 17.92 6.70 -4.52
CA ASP A 74 19.09 6.32 -5.29
C ASP A 74 18.71 6.48 -6.77
N GLU A 75 19.03 7.66 -7.27
CA GLU A 75 19.21 7.98 -8.67
C GLU A 75 20.25 7.01 -9.25
N SER A 76 19.80 5.81 -9.59
CA SER A 76 20.57 4.87 -10.38
C SER A 76 19.88 4.71 -11.73
N SER A 77 19.86 5.82 -12.48
CA SER A 77 19.85 5.73 -13.93
C SER A 77 21.21 5.21 -14.36
N ARG A 78 21.24 3.99 -14.89
CA ARG A 78 22.34 3.50 -15.70
C ARG A 78 21.79 3.03 -17.04
#